data_AF-A0A165AE34-F1
#
_entry.id   AF-A0A165AE34-F1
#
_cell.length_a   1.000
_cell.length_b   1.000
_cell.length_c   1.000
_cell.angle_alpha   90.00
_cell.angle_beta   90.00
_cell.angle_gamma   90.00
#
_symmetry.space_group_name_H-M   'P 1'
#
loop_
_entity.id
_entity.type
_entity.pdbx_description
1 polymer ?
#
loop_
_entity_poly.entity_id
_entity_poly.type
_entity_poly.pdbx_seq_one_letter_code
_entity_poly.pdbx_strand_id
1 'polypeptide(L)'
;MSTPGSSGTSTYKLPSYSAEHVGTHDSTHDHTPAPNYSLSFEDAWRNWQEAENAADILPDLIAAYEVQKNDVTQAKQDLRILHEASAKSFAQLHPSTRDRLFKLVKSNHQTSKEVLEQAFNQAHAKEDLKLHEVEGLEKALAEAETNVNAMKKLAAINHQAFDNLRFVFSQRAATAHESLLLGEAEEELLRANRRFEVSQVAVKNMARAKVTVQHAHHYFDSAIKTCDAVRGTALGRALVMGMDDGWSEMARNQNYKDAASLSEKAQICVNETLRVLEPSKDDLPPEVLENYNKVKELGLSQMQKIYHLMYGWQSKDTGIHESLKVLLARQEEVYKHLTELALWVQKQDPITVETNKKLEKATKVARENLASVWRKMYTDDDAAGAPPADA
;
A
#
# COMPACT_ATOMS: atom_id res chain seq x y z
N MET A 1 -33.62 -22.44 25.92
CA MET A 1 -33.56 -21.06 25.42
C MET A 1 -32.22 -20.48 25.83
N SER A 2 -31.44 -20.10 24.82
CA SER A 2 -30.00 -19.92 24.87
C SER A 2 -29.58 -18.60 25.52
N THR A 3 -28.52 -18.67 26.33
CA THR A 3 -27.78 -17.53 26.85
C THR A 3 -26.81 -17.00 25.79
N PRO A 4 -26.65 -15.67 25.63
CA PRO A 4 -25.63 -15.12 24.73
C PRO A 4 -24.26 -15.05 25.42
N GLY A 5 -23.24 -15.34 24.62
CA GLY A 5 -21.87 -15.63 25.02
C GLY A 5 -21.10 -14.47 25.68
N SER A 6 -20.28 -14.88 26.64
CA SER A 6 -19.11 -14.17 27.15
C SER A 6 -18.12 -13.94 26.01
N SER A 7 -17.82 -12.67 25.72
CA SER A 7 -16.71 -12.26 24.87
C SER A 7 -15.40 -12.50 25.63
N GLY A 8 -14.69 -13.55 25.24
CA GLY A 8 -13.40 -13.93 25.77
C GLY A 8 -12.34 -12.87 25.48
N THR A 9 -11.72 -12.38 26.54
CA THR A 9 -10.46 -11.66 26.53
C THR A 9 -9.37 -12.59 25.99
N SER A 10 -8.87 -12.30 24.79
CA SER A 10 -7.77 -13.04 24.17
C SER A 10 -6.43 -12.58 24.77
N THR A 11 -6.05 -13.14 25.92
CA THR A 11 -4.72 -12.93 26.50
C THR A 11 -3.68 -13.79 25.78
N TYR A 12 -3.14 -13.29 24.67
CA TYR A 12 -1.87 -13.78 24.13
C TYR A 12 -0.73 -13.12 24.91
N LYS A 13 -0.15 -13.85 25.88
CA LYS A 13 1.14 -13.48 26.47
C LYS A 13 2.25 -13.96 25.54
N LEU A 14 2.90 -13.04 24.83
CA LEU A 14 4.13 -13.32 24.10
C LEU A 14 5.34 -13.30 25.05
N PRO A 15 6.37 -14.13 24.81
CA PRO A 15 7.55 -14.18 25.67
C PRO A 15 8.34 -12.87 25.63
N SER A 16 8.77 -12.41 26.80
CA SER A 16 9.70 -11.29 26.95
C SER A 16 11.12 -11.75 26.61
N TYR A 17 11.73 -11.16 25.58
CA TYR A 17 13.14 -11.40 25.22
C TYR A 17 13.95 -10.13 25.42
N SER A 18 14.98 -10.24 26.28
CA SER A 18 15.95 -9.18 26.55
C SER A 18 16.93 -9.06 25.39
N ALA A 19 16.80 -7.98 24.62
CA ALA A 19 17.75 -7.61 23.58
C ALA A 19 18.95 -6.90 24.21
N GLU A 20 19.90 -7.67 24.75
CA GLU A 20 21.22 -7.15 25.09
C GLU A 20 22.20 -7.50 23.96
N HIS A 21 22.79 -6.44 23.38
CA HIS A 21 23.84 -6.43 22.34
C HIS A 21 23.40 -6.36 20.88
N VAL A 22 22.87 -5.21 20.45
CA VAL A 22 23.03 -4.76 19.05
C VAL A 22 23.43 -3.29 19.04
N GLY A 23 24.67 -3.02 18.65
CA GLY A 23 25.23 -1.69 18.51
C GLY A 23 24.53 -0.89 17.42
N THR A 24 24.24 0.37 17.73
CA THR A 24 23.72 1.40 16.82
C THR A 24 24.77 1.78 15.78
N HIS A 25 24.52 1.52 14.51
CA HIS A 25 25.15 2.24 13.41
C HIS A 25 24.09 2.64 12.37
N ASP A 26 23.84 3.93 12.31
CA ASP A 26 23.02 4.62 11.32
C ASP A 26 23.98 5.19 10.27
N SER A 27 23.91 4.70 9.02
CA SER A 27 24.68 5.21 7.89
C SER A 27 24.04 4.82 6.57
N THR A 28 23.44 5.80 5.92
CA THR A 28 22.82 5.77 4.59
C THR A 28 23.87 5.77 3.47
N HIS A 29 24.53 4.64 3.22
CA HIS A 29 25.25 4.36 1.98
C HIS A 29 25.05 2.90 1.56
N ASP A 30 24.73 2.66 0.28
CA ASP A 30 24.66 1.36 -0.41
C ASP A 30 26.06 0.68 -0.48
N HIS A 31 26.69 0.51 0.66
CA HIS A 31 27.80 -0.39 0.84
C HIS A 31 27.28 -1.50 1.75
N THR A 32 27.12 -2.70 1.18
CA THR A 32 27.00 -3.92 1.99
C THR A 32 28.16 -3.85 3.00
N PRO A 33 27.87 -3.76 4.32
CA PRO A 33 28.92 -3.62 5.30
C PRO A 33 29.90 -4.78 5.15
N ALA A 34 31.21 -4.52 5.29
CA ALA A 34 32.19 -5.58 5.18
C ALA A 34 31.84 -6.72 6.16
N PRO A 35 32.03 -7.99 5.76
CA PRO A 35 31.71 -9.12 6.63
C PRO A 35 32.45 -9.01 7.96
N ASN A 36 31.83 -9.46 9.05
CA ASN A 36 32.50 -9.49 10.33
C ASN A 36 33.47 -10.68 10.40
N TYR A 37 34.77 -10.38 10.23
CA TYR A 37 35.85 -11.35 10.11
C TYR A 37 36.16 -12.16 11.38
N SER A 38 35.59 -11.82 12.54
CA SER A 38 35.87 -12.49 13.83
C SER A 38 34.77 -13.46 14.31
N LEU A 39 33.68 -13.63 13.54
CA LEU A 39 32.57 -14.50 13.93
C LEU A 39 32.93 -15.99 13.76
N SER A 40 32.53 -16.80 14.73
CA SER A 40 32.48 -18.26 14.57
C SER A 40 31.31 -18.64 13.64
N PHE A 41 31.35 -19.85 13.06
CA PHE A 41 30.24 -20.34 12.23
C PHE A 41 28.95 -20.46 13.04
N GLU A 42 29.02 -20.97 14.28
CA GLU A 42 27.86 -21.09 15.17
C GLU A 42 27.21 -19.73 15.50
N ASP A 43 28.02 -18.70 15.74
CA ASP A 43 27.50 -17.35 16.00
C ASP A 43 26.92 -16.73 14.73
N ALA A 44 27.57 -16.90 13.58
CA ALA A 44 27.04 -16.42 12.30
C ALA A 44 25.71 -17.12 11.94
N TRP A 45 25.61 -18.43 12.19
CA TRP A 45 24.40 -19.23 11.99
C TRP A 45 23.25 -18.72 12.87
N ARG A 46 23.50 -18.57 14.18
CA ARG A 46 22.49 -18.08 15.14
C ARG A 46 22.02 -16.67 14.78
N ASN A 47 22.95 -15.76 14.48
CA ASN A 47 22.63 -14.39 14.09
C ASN A 47 21.77 -14.34 12.82
N TRP A 48 22.09 -15.15 11.81
CA TRP A 48 21.26 -15.24 10.61
C TRP A 48 19.88 -15.82 10.91
N GLN A 49 19.79 -16.91 11.69
CA GLN A 49 18.52 -17.54 12.05
C GLN A 49 17.61 -16.60 12.85
N GLU A 50 18.16 -15.82 13.78
CA GLU A 50 17.43 -14.80 14.53
C GLU A 50 16.92 -13.67 13.62
N ALA A 51 17.76 -13.19 12.70
CA ALA A 51 17.39 -12.17 11.74
C ALA A 51 16.34 -12.67 10.71
N GLU A 52 16.41 -13.95 10.32
CA GLU A 52 15.44 -14.62 9.45
C GLU A 52 14.08 -14.72 10.14
N ASN A 53 14.05 -15.23 11.37
CA ASN A 53 12.84 -15.33 12.17
C ASN A 53 12.23 -13.95 12.43
N ALA A 54 13.06 -12.94 12.75
CA ALA A 54 12.59 -11.57 12.91
C ALA A 54 11.95 -11.03 11.62
N ALA A 55 12.54 -11.30 10.45
CA ALA A 55 11.98 -10.89 9.16
C ALA A 55 10.64 -11.58 8.86
N ASP A 56 10.46 -12.84 9.27
CA ASP A 56 9.21 -13.59 9.08
C ASP A 56 8.05 -13.09 9.93
N ILE A 57 8.29 -12.82 11.22
CA ILE A 57 7.23 -12.43 12.16
C ILE A 57 6.89 -10.93 12.10
N LEU A 58 7.82 -10.11 11.59
CA LEU A 58 7.68 -8.65 11.59
C LEU A 58 6.42 -8.14 10.89
N PRO A 59 5.99 -8.65 9.72
CA PRO A 59 4.75 -8.21 9.07
C PRO A 59 3.51 -8.42 9.96
N ASP A 60 3.42 -9.56 10.63
CA ASP A 60 2.29 -9.88 11.52
C ASP A 60 2.32 -9.01 12.78
N LEU A 61 3.50 -8.74 13.33
CA LEU A 61 3.68 -7.83 14.47
C LEU A 61 3.29 -6.38 14.11
N ILE A 62 3.66 -5.89 12.92
CA ILE A 62 3.26 -4.57 12.45
C ILE A 62 1.75 -4.49 12.28
N ALA A 63 1.13 -5.53 11.70
CA ALA A 63 -0.32 -5.57 11.53
C ALA A 63 -1.05 -5.56 12.89
N ALA A 64 -0.58 -6.36 13.85
CA ALA A 64 -1.13 -6.39 15.21
C ALA A 64 -0.96 -5.04 15.93
N TYR A 65 0.19 -4.39 15.77
CA TYR A 65 0.46 -3.07 16.32
C TYR A 65 -0.50 -1.99 15.78
N GLU A 66 -0.75 -1.97 14.47
CA GLU A 66 -1.70 -1.00 13.90
C GLU A 66 -3.14 -1.26 14.35
N VAL A 67 -3.55 -2.52 14.54
CA VAL A 67 -4.85 -2.84 15.16
C VAL A 67 -4.93 -2.28 16.58
N GLN A 68 -3.91 -2.54 17.41
CA GLN A 68 -3.88 -2.07 18.79
C GLN A 68 -3.85 -0.54 18.90
N LYS A 69 -3.18 0.13 17.98
CA LYS A 69 -3.16 1.60 17.88
C LYS A 69 -4.55 2.16 17.54
N ASN A 70 -5.30 1.47 16.67
CA ASN A 70 -6.69 1.83 16.38
C ASN A 70 -7.59 1.62 17.60
N ASP A 71 -7.40 0.53 18.35
CA ASP A 71 -8.13 0.26 19.59
C ASP A 71 -7.89 1.34 20.65
N VAL A 72 -6.63 1.75 20.86
CA VAL A 72 -6.29 2.89 21.75
C VAL A 72 -6.96 4.18 21.29
N THR A 73 -6.95 4.45 19.99
CA THR A 73 -7.56 5.66 19.41
C THR A 73 -9.07 5.66 19.65
N GLN A 74 -9.73 4.52 19.44
CA GLN A 74 -11.16 4.36 19.68
C GLN A 74 -11.48 4.49 21.18
N ALA A 75 -10.73 3.81 22.06
CA ALA A 75 -10.94 3.86 23.50
C ALA A 75 -10.77 5.28 24.07
N LYS A 76 -9.82 6.06 23.55
CA LYS A 76 -9.67 7.49 23.86
C LYS A 76 -10.85 8.33 23.40
N GLN A 77 -11.39 8.04 22.22
CA GLN A 77 -12.58 8.73 21.72
C GLN A 77 -13.81 8.42 22.59
N ASP A 78 -13.98 7.17 23.01
CA ASP A 78 -15.05 6.76 23.92
C ASP A 78 -14.89 7.44 25.29
N LEU A 79 -13.66 7.51 25.81
CA LEU A 79 -13.35 8.20 27.07
C LEU A 79 -13.73 9.68 26.99
N ARG A 80 -13.46 10.37 25.87
CA ARG A 80 -13.89 11.77 25.67
C ARG A 80 -15.40 11.92 25.74
N ILE A 81 -16.14 11.01 25.11
CA ILE A 81 -17.62 11.02 25.14
C ILE A 81 -18.14 10.80 26.58
N LEU A 82 -17.54 9.86 27.31
CA LEU A 82 -17.89 9.60 28.71
C LEU A 82 -17.55 10.79 29.62
N HIS A 83 -16.39 11.42 29.42
CA HIS A 83 -15.98 12.62 30.13
C HIS A 83 -16.97 13.78 29.89
N GLU A 84 -17.39 14.00 28.64
CA GLU A 84 -18.42 14.99 28.32
C GLU A 84 -19.78 14.68 28.97
N ALA A 85 -20.16 13.40 29.00
CA ALA A 85 -21.42 12.97 29.64
C ALA A 85 -21.37 13.18 31.16
N SER A 86 -20.26 12.79 31.80
CA SER A 86 -19.97 13.02 33.22
C SER A 86 -20.00 14.51 33.57
N ALA A 87 -19.32 15.35 32.77
CA ALA A 87 -19.31 16.81 32.93
C ALA A 87 -20.70 17.43 32.75
N LYS A 88 -21.52 16.95 31.80
CA LYS A 88 -22.91 17.39 31.62
C LYS A 88 -23.76 17.01 32.83
N SER A 89 -23.64 15.80 33.37
CA SER A 89 -24.34 15.37 34.57
C SER A 89 -23.91 16.16 35.81
N PHE A 90 -22.62 16.49 35.94
CA PHE A 90 -22.10 17.36 36.99
C PHE A 90 -22.70 18.76 36.92
N ALA A 91 -22.76 19.36 35.72
CA ALA A 91 -23.37 20.67 35.51
C ALA A 91 -24.87 20.71 35.82
N GLN A 92 -25.58 19.59 35.62
CA GLN A 92 -26.99 19.45 36.00
C GLN A 92 -27.19 19.32 37.52
N LEU A 93 -26.27 18.65 38.24
CA LEU A 93 -26.25 18.55 39.70
C LEU A 93 -25.92 19.91 40.36
N HIS A 94 -25.03 20.67 39.72
CA HIS A 94 -24.55 21.97 40.18
C HIS A 94 -24.92 23.11 39.22
N PRO A 95 -26.22 23.44 39.05
CA PRO A 95 -26.63 24.50 38.16
C PRO A 95 -26.07 25.85 38.64
N SER A 96 -25.62 26.64 37.68
CA SER A 96 -25.04 27.96 37.91
C SER A 96 -26.04 28.89 38.59
N THR A 97 -25.56 29.91 39.31
CA THR A 97 -26.40 30.88 40.03
C THR A 97 -27.40 31.60 39.11
N ARG A 98 -27.07 31.71 37.81
CA ARG A 98 -27.93 32.30 36.77
C ARG A 98 -29.10 31.39 36.38
N ASP A 99 -28.90 30.07 36.35
CA ASP A 99 -29.95 29.10 35.99
C ASP A 99 -30.95 28.86 37.13
N ARG A 100 -30.51 29.05 38.38
CA ARG A 100 -31.39 28.94 39.56
C ARG A 100 -32.45 30.04 39.62
N LEU A 101 -32.17 31.22 39.05
CA LEU A 101 -33.12 32.34 39.01
C LEU A 101 -34.33 32.09 38.09
N PHE A 102 -34.22 31.18 37.12
CA PHE A 102 -35.28 30.89 36.14
C PHE A 102 -36.10 29.62 36.43
N LYS A 103 -35.65 28.74 37.32
CA LYS A 103 -36.32 27.44 37.64
C LYS A 103 -37.00 27.42 39.01
N LEU A 104 -37.73 28.48 39.37
CA LEU A 104 -38.52 28.53 40.59
C LEU A 104 -39.92 27.92 40.37
N VAL A 105 -40.02 26.59 40.24
CA VAL A 105 -41.30 25.86 40.31
C VAL A 105 -41.17 24.67 41.28
N LYS A 106 -42.10 24.61 42.23
CA LYS A 106 -42.20 23.64 43.34
C LYS A 106 -42.38 22.19 42.87
N SER A 107 -41.62 21.24 43.41
CA SER A 107 -42.04 19.90 43.92
C SER A 107 -40.84 18.95 44.14
N ASN A 108 -40.93 18.06 45.14
CA ASN A 108 -40.03 16.93 45.48
C ASN A 108 -38.51 17.09 45.23
N HIS A 109 -37.87 18.05 45.92
CA HIS A 109 -36.44 18.31 45.80
C HIS A 109 -35.51 17.18 46.30
N GLN A 110 -35.95 16.34 47.24
CA GLN A 110 -35.08 15.28 47.81
C GLN A 110 -34.87 14.13 46.82
N THR A 111 -35.96 13.56 46.30
CA THR A 111 -35.95 12.42 45.36
C THR A 111 -35.37 12.80 43.99
N SER A 112 -35.54 14.04 43.54
CA SER A 112 -34.94 14.51 42.28
C SER A 112 -33.43 14.72 42.37
N LYS A 113 -32.88 15.07 43.55
CA LYS A 113 -31.45 15.29 43.74
C LYS A 113 -30.70 13.96 43.85
N GLU A 114 -31.26 13.00 44.60
CA GLU A 114 -30.70 11.65 44.73
C GLU A 114 -30.61 10.94 43.37
N VAL A 115 -31.62 11.09 42.50
CA VAL A 115 -31.60 10.52 41.14
C VAL A 115 -30.51 11.16 40.27
N LEU A 116 -30.30 12.48 40.36
CA LEU A 116 -29.23 13.18 39.62
C LEU A 116 -27.84 12.82 40.15
N GLU A 117 -27.69 12.66 41.47
CA GLU A 117 -26.44 12.24 42.12
C GLU A 117 -26.09 10.80 41.75
N GLN A 118 -27.07 9.91 41.72
CA GLN A 118 -26.89 8.54 41.24
C GLN A 118 -26.50 8.51 39.75
N ALA A 119 -27.11 9.34 38.91
CA ALA A 119 -26.76 9.44 37.49
C ALA A 119 -25.34 9.98 37.27
N PHE A 120 -24.90 10.97 38.05
CA PHE A 120 -23.53 11.46 38.01
C PHE A 120 -22.54 10.38 38.45
N ASN A 121 -22.76 9.75 39.61
CA ASN A 121 -21.88 8.69 40.12
C ASN A 121 -21.75 7.52 39.14
N GLN A 122 -22.83 7.14 38.45
CA GLN A 122 -22.78 6.10 37.41
C GLN A 122 -22.01 6.54 36.15
N ALA A 123 -22.15 7.81 35.73
CA ALA A 123 -21.41 8.33 34.59
C ALA A 123 -19.91 8.44 34.90
N HIS A 124 -19.56 8.92 36.09
CA HIS A 124 -18.18 9.07 36.54
C HIS A 124 -17.51 7.71 36.78
N ALA A 125 -18.21 6.73 37.38
CA ALA A 125 -17.66 5.38 37.52
C ALA A 125 -17.39 4.70 36.16
N LYS A 126 -18.21 4.97 35.14
CA LYS A 126 -17.96 4.48 33.77
C LYS A 126 -16.76 5.17 33.12
N GLU A 127 -16.61 6.47 33.36
CA GLU A 127 -15.46 7.26 32.94
C GLU A 127 -14.16 6.71 33.56
N ASP A 128 -14.13 6.49 34.88
CA ASP A 128 -12.97 5.96 35.60
C ASP A 128 -12.57 4.56 35.12
N LEU A 129 -13.54 3.67 34.91
CA LEU A 129 -13.29 2.35 34.33
C LEU A 129 -12.69 2.43 32.93
N LYS A 130 -13.19 3.35 32.09
CA LYS A 130 -12.68 3.53 30.73
C LYS A 130 -11.29 4.20 30.74
N LEU A 131 -11.01 5.07 31.71
CA LEU A 131 -9.70 5.66 31.90
C LEU A 131 -8.65 4.58 32.17
N HIS A 132 -8.92 3.67 33.11
CA HIS A 132 -8.02 2.54 33.39
C HIS A 132 -7.86 1.58 32.21
N GLU A 133 -8.93 1.36 31.42
CA GLU A 133 -8.83 0.59 30.17
C GLU A 133 -7.88 1.26 29.17
N VAL A 134 -8.01 2.58 28.97
CA VAL A 134 -7.12 3.36 28.10
C VAL A 134 -5.68 3.29 28.57
N GLU A 135 -5.40 3.49 29.86
CA GLU A 135 -4.06 3.39 30.44
C GLU A 135 -3.44 2.00 30.21
N GLY A 136 -4.23 0.93 30.39
CA GLY A 136 -3.81 -0.43 30.13
C GLY A 136 -3.48 -0.69 28.66
N LEU A 137 -4.33 -0.20 27.75
CA LEU A 137 -4.13 -0.33 26.31
C LEU A 137 -2.91 0.49 25.82
N GLU A 138 -2.70 1.69 26.36
CA GLU A 138 -1.54 2.53 26.05
C GLU A 138 -0.23 1.88 26.49
N LYS A 139 -0.20 1.28 27.70
CA LYS A 139 0.96 0.54 28.17
C LYS A 139 1.27 -0.64 27.24
N ALA A 140 0.25 -1.42 26.90
CA ALA A 140 0.41 -2.54 25.98
C ALA A 140 0.84 -2.08 24.58
N LEU A 141 0.40 -0.90 24.12
CA LEU A 141 0.80 -0.33 22.83
C LEU A 141 2.29 0.06 22.84
N ALA A 142 2.77 0.65 23.94
CA ALA A 142 4.19 0.99 24.10
C ALA A 142 5.09 -0.25 24.14
N GLU A 143 4.63 -1.33 24.77
CA GLU A 143 5.31 -2.64 24.75
C GLU A 143 5.34 -3.22 23.33
N ALA A 144 4.21 -3.18 22.61
CA ALA A 144 4.13 -3.63 21.22
C ALA A 144 5.03 -2.81 20.29
N GLU A 145 5.08 -1.48 20.46
CA GLU A 145 5.98 -0.59 19.71
C GLU A 145 7.45 -0.96 19.94
N THR A 146 7.82 -1.20 21.20
CA THR A 146 9.19 -1.60 21.57
C THR A 146 9.57 -2.92 20.90
N ASN A 147 8.67 -3.90 20.92
CA ASN A 147 8.88 -5.20 20.28
C ASN A 147 9.00 -5.08 18.74
N VAL A 148 8.10 -4.33 18.11
CA VAL A 148 8.16 -4.06 16.66
C VAL A 148 9.48 -3.40 16.30
N ASN A 149 9.94 -2.41 17.08
CA ASN A 149 11.19 -1.72 16.83
C ASN A 149 12.42 -2.63 17.02
N ALA A 150 12.39 -3.54 17.99
CA ALA A 150 13.44 -4.55 18.15
C ALA A 150 13.50 -5.50 16.94
N MET A 151 12.35 -6.03 16.51
CA MET A 151 12.27 -6.94 15.36
C MET A 151 12.63 -6.25 14.04
N LYS A 152 12.27 -4.97 13.86
CA LYS A 152 12.73 -4.17 12.71
C LYS A 152 14.25 -4.11 12.62
N LYS A 153 14.95 -3.88 13.74
CA LYS A 153 16.41 -3.82 13.77
C LYS A 153 17.05 -5.16 13.39
N LEU A 154 16.52 -6.27 13.92
CA LEU A 154 17.01 -7.61 13.59
C LEU A 154 16.72 -8.00 12.13
N ALA A 155 15.51 -7.75 11.65
CA ALA A 155 15.14 -8.02 10.26
C ALA A 155 15.99 -7.20 9.27
N ALA A 156 16.35 -5.96 9.62
CA ALA A 156 17.16 -5.09 8.78
C ALA A 156 18.57 -5.62 8.52
N ILE A 157 19.16 -6.38 9.45
CA ILE A 157 20.49 -6.97 9.29
C ILE A 157 20.45 -8.34 8.61
N ASN A 158 19.29 -8.86 8.20
CA ASN A 158 19.15 -10.22 7.69
C ASN A 158 20.09 -10.51 6.49
N HIS A 159 20.13 -9.62 5.50
CA HIS A 159 21.02 -9.80 4.34
C HIS A 159 22.50 -9.83 4.75
N GLN A 160 22.92 -8.91 5.62
CA GLN A 160 24.28 -8.87 6.15
C GLN A 160 24.62 -10.11 6.98
N ALA A 161 23.68 -10.60 7.80
CA ALA A 161 23.87 -11.81 8.59
C ALA A 161 24.04 -13.05 7.69
N PHE A 162 23.29 -13.12 6.60
CA PHE A 162 23.47 -14.16 5.58
C PHE A 162 24.83 -14.08 4.87
N ASP A 163 25.28 -12.87 4.50
CA ASP A 163 26.59 -12.66 3.89
C ASP A 163 27.75 -13.00 4.84
N ASN A 164 27.62 -12.67 6.13
CA ASN A 164 28.56 -13.09 7.17
C ASN A 164 28.64 -14.61 7.28
N LEU A 165 27.49 -15.29 7.29
CA LEU A 165 27.42 -16.76 7.32
C LEU A 165 28.11 -17.36 6.10
N ARG A 166 27.83 -16.85 4.90
CA ARG A 166 28.50 -17.26 3.66
C ARG A 166 30.01 -17.07 3.74
N PHE A 167 30.44 -15.91 4.23
CA PHE A 167 31.86 -15.57 4.35
C PHE A 167 32.59 -16.53 5.30
N VAL A 168 32.07 -16.73 6.51
CA VAL A 168 32.67 -17.65 7.49
C VAL A 168 32.73 -19.07 6.94
N PHE A 169 31.67 -19.54 6.28
CA PHE A 169 31.66 -20.86 5.64
C PHE A 169 32.73 -20.97 4.53
N SER A 170 32.91 -19.93 3.72
CA SER A 170 33.86 -19.93 2.59
C SER A 170 35.34 -20.03 2.98
N GLN A 171 35.68 -19.79 4.26
CA GLN A 171 37.04 -19.97 4.76
C GLN A 171 37.43 -21.46 4.91
N ARG A 172 36.45 -22.36 4.85
CA ARG A 172 36.67 -23.80 4.91
C ARG A 172 37.14 -24.34 3.56
N ALA A 173 38.06 -25.30 3.58
CA ALA A 173 38.37 -26.09 2.39
C ALA A 173 37.19 -27.03 2.07
N ALA A 174 36.58 -26.89 0.90
CA ALA A 174 35.55 -27.80 0.42
C ALA A 174 36.16 -28.96 -0.38
N THR A 175 35.62 -30.16 -0.23
CA THR A 175 35.93 -31.28 -1.12
C THR A 175 35.29 -31.08 -2.50
N ALA A 176 35.75 -31.84 -3.50
CA ALA A 176 35.19 -31.76 -4.85
C ALA A 176 33.68 -32.12 -4.91
N HIS A 177 33.23 -33.05 -4.07
CA HIS A 177 31.81 -33.42 -3.99
C HIS A 177 30.96 -32.32 -3.36
N GLU A 178 31.44 -31.71 -2.27
CA GLU A 178 30.78 -30.57 -1.63
C GLU A 178 30.73 -29.35 -2.52
N SER A 179 31.79 -29.09 -3.29
CA SER A 179 31.82 -28.00 -4.27
C SER A 179 30.70 -28.11 -5.31
N LEU A 180 30.33 -29.33 -5.71
CA LEU A 180 29.25 -29.56 -6.67
C LEU A 180 27.88 -29.25 -6.04
N LEU A 181 27.62 -29.76 -4.84
CA LEU A 181 26.36 -29.50 -4.11
C LEU A 181 26.19 -28.01 -3.76
N LEU A 182 27.28 -27.35 -3.38
CA LEU A 182 27.29 -25.90 -3.13
C LEU A 182 27.00 -25.12 -4.41
N GLY A 183 27.63 -25.49 -5.52
CA GLY A 183 27.40 -24.86 -6.82
C GLY A 183 25.94 -24.90 -7.26
N GLU A 184 25.28 -26.06 -7.12
CA GLU A 184 23.86 -26.20 -7.45
C GLU A 184 22.95 -25.30 -6.59
N ALA A 185 23.19 -25.26 -5.27
CA ALA A 185 22.41 -24.44 -4.34
C ALA A 185 22.64 -22.93 -4.53
N GLU A 186 23.89 -22.52 -4.78
CA GLU A 186 24.23 -21.13 -5.11
C GLU A 186 23.61 -20.69 -6.43
N GLU A 187 23.62 -21.55 -7.45
CA GLU A 187 23.00 -21.25 -8.75
C GLU A 187 21.47 -21.12 -8.62
N GLU A 188 20.83 -21.98 -7.82
CA GLU A 188 19.39 -21.89 -7.55
C GLU A 188 19.03 -20.56 -6.87
N LEU A 189 19.74 -20.18 -5.80
CA LEU A 189 19.53 -18.90 -5.13
C LEU A 189 19.73 -17.72 -6.09
N LEU A 190 20.76 -17.79 -6.92
CA LEU A 190 21.07 -16.73 -7.87
C LEU A 190 20.02 -16.64 -8.98
N ARG A 191 19.45 -17.77 -9.43
CA ARG A 191 18.30 -17.79 -10.35
C ARG A 191 17.03 -17.25 -9.69
N ALA A 192 16.76 -17.59 -8.43
CA ALA A 192 15.61 -17.09 -7.68
C ALA A 192 15.68 -15.57 -7.46
N ASN A 193 16.84 -15.05 -7.03
CA ASN A 193 17.10 -13.61 -6.88
C ASN A 193 16.83 -12.85 -8.18
N ARG A 194 17.39 -13.31 -9.31
CA ARG A 194 17.18 -12.66 -10.61
C ARG A 194 15.71 -12.59 -11.02
N ARG A 195 14.94 -13.67 -10.81
CA ARG A 195 13.50 -13.69 -11.10
C ARG A 195 12.74 -12.72 -10.19
N PHE A 196 13.10 -12.66 -8.90
CA PHE A 196 12.48 -11.77 -7.96
C PHE A 196 12.75 -10.29 -8.27
N GLU A 197 14.00 -9.92 -8.60
CA GLU A 197 14.37 -8.56 -9.00
C GLU A 197 13.60 -8.09 -10.24
N VAL A 198 13.54 -8.92 -11.28
CA VAL A 198 12.74 -8.64 -12.49
C VAL A 198 11.27 -8.44 -12.15
N SER A 199 10.72 -9.30 -11.28
CA SER A 199 9.34 -9.19 -10.81
C SER A 199 9.08 -7.92 -10.00
N GLN A 200 10.03 -7.46 -9.17
CA GLN A 200 9.87 -6.20 -8.44
C GLN A 200 9.75 -4.99 -9.37
N VAL A 201 10.54 -4.97 -10.45
CA VAL A 201 10.45 -3.93 -11.48
C VAL A 201 9.08 -4.00 -12.18
N ALA A 202 8.61 -5.21 -12.51
CA ALA A 202 7.30 -5.41 -13.10
C ALA A 202 6.15 -4.91 -12.20
N VAL A 203 6.19 -5.18 -10.89
CA VAL A 203 5.21 -4.65 -9.92
C VAL A 203 5.20 -3.12 -9.92
N LYS A 204 6.38 -2.49 -9.86
CA LYS A 204 6.49 -1.01 -9.88
C LYS A 204 5.93 -0.42 -11.16
N ASN A 205 6.27 -1.01 -12.31
CA ASN A 205 5.79 -0.56 -13.61
C ASN A 205 4.27 -0.76 -13.74
N MET A 206 3.73 -1.88 -13.28
CA MET A 206 2.29 -2.18 -13.34
C MET A 206 1.47 -1.27 -12.43
N ALA A 207 1.93 -1.04 -11.20
CA ALA A 207 1.29 -0.09 -10.29
C ALA A 207 1.27 1.34 -10.88
N ARG A 208 2.38 1.76 -11.49
CA ARG A 208 2.47 3.04 -12.19
C ARG A 208 1.53 3.10 -13.40
N ALA A 209 1.54 2.07 -14.25
CA ALA A 209 0.66 1.94 -15.40
C ALA A 209 -0.82 2.03 -15.01
N LYS A 210 -1.21 1.38 -13.91
CA LYS A 210 -2.57 1.39 -13.38
C LYS A 210 -3.02 2.79 -13.01
N VAL A 211 -2.21 3.52 -12.26
CA VAL A 211 -2.53 4.90 -11.86
C VAL A 211 -2.62 5.80 -13.08
N THR A 212 -1.64 5.71 -13.99
CA THR A 212 -1.59 6.60 -15.15
C THR A 212 -2.67 6.30 -16.18
N VAL A 213 -3.03 5.04 -16.42
CA VAL A 213 -4.11 4.68 -17.35
C VAL A 213 -5.47 5.07 -16.80
N GLN A 214 -5.67 4.97 -15.47
CA GLN A 214 -6.90 5.45 -14.80
C GLN A 214 -7.04 6.96 -14.91
N HIS A 215 -5.96 7.71 -14.69
CA HIS A 215 -5.98 9.17 -14.90
C HIS A 215 -6.20 9.54 -16.36
N ALA A 216 -5.54 8.84 -17.30
CA ALA A 216 -5.74 9.05 -18.73
C ALA A 216 -7.22 8.84 -19.11
N HIS A 217 -7.81 7.74 -18.63
CA HIS A 217 -9.22 7.43 -18.87
C HIS A 217 -10.15 8.49 -18.27
N HIS A 218 -9.94 8.87 -17.00
CA HIS A 218 -10.75 9.90 -16.34
C HIS A 218 -10.69 11.26 -17.05
N TYR A 219 -9.49 11.74 -17.41
CA TYR A 219 -9.33 13.02 -18.09
C TYR A 219 -9.91 12.98 -19.50
N PHE A 220 -9.74 11.87 -20.21
CA PHE A 220 -10.27 11.72 -21.56
C PHE A 220 -11.79 11.61 -21.55
N ASP A 221 -12.37 10.80 -20.66
CA ASP A 221 -13.81 10.71 -20.43
C ASP A 221 -14.42 12.06 -20.07
N SER A 222 -13.76 12.83 -19.20
CA SER A 222 -14.19 14.19 -18.85
C SER A 222 -14.11 15.13 -20.05
N ALA A 223 -13.06 15.06 -20.87
CA ALA A 223 -12.94 15.85 -22.09
C ALA A 223 -14.06 15.55 -23.09
N ILE A 224 -14.40 14.27 -23.27
CA ILE A 224 -15.52 13.83 -24.12
C ILE A 224 -16.84 14.37 -23.55
N LYS A 225 -17.11 14.18 -22.26
CA LYS A 225 -18.33 14.67 -21.61
C LYS A 225 -18.48 16.19 -21.67
N THR A 226 -17.40 16.95 -21.49
CA THR A 226 -17.42 18.40 -21.66
C THR A 226 -17.73 18.79 -23.11
N CYS A 227 -17.21 18.06 -24.10
CA CYS A 227 -17.54 18.27 -25.50
C CYS A 227 -19.00 17.91 -25.81
N ASP A 228 -19.48 16.79 -25.30
CA ASP A 228 -20.85 16.31 -25.50
C ASP A 228 -21.87 17.18 -24.78
N ALA A 229 -21.54 17.74 -23.61
CA ALA A 229 -22.37 18.72 -22.90
C ALA A 229 -22.51 20.03 -23.71
N VAL A 230 -21.47 20.43 -24.45
CA VAL A 230 -21.54 21.55 -25.40
C VAL A 230 -22.42 21.22 -26.61
N ARG A 231 -22.55 19.93 -26.96
CA ARG A 231 -23.22 19.48 -28.19
C ARG A 231 -24.63 18.93 -27.98
N GLY A 232 -24.98 18.53 -26.76
CA GLY A 232 -26.21 17.84 -26.37
C GLY A 232 -26.42 16.54 -27.16
N THR A 233 -26.21 15.37 -26.57
CA THR A 233 -26.42 14.12 -27.35
C THR A 233 -27.92 13.92 -27.63
N ALA A 234 -28.41 13.28 -28.70
CA ALA A 234 -27.83 12.42 -29.74
C ALA A 234 -26.81 13.10 -30.67
N LEU A 235 -25.90 12.29 -31.23
CA LEU A 235 -24.72 12.58 -32.08
C LEU A 235 -24.58 13.94 -32.82
N GLY A 236 -25.56 14.69 -33.30
CA GLY A 236 -26.83 14.22 -33.83
C GLY A 236 -27.93 15.27 -34.00
N ARG A 237 -27.98 16.39 -33.28
CA ARG A 237 -29.03 17.42 -33.57
C ARG A 237 -28.58 18.85 -33.83
N ALA A 238 -27.37 19.26 -33.46
CA ALA A 238 -27.03 20.68 -33.48
C ALA A 238 -25.56 21.00 -33.82
N LEU A 239 -24.86 20.17 -34.59
CA LEU A 239 -23.57 20.61 -35.13
C LEU A 239 -23.72 21.78 -36.12
N VAL A 240 -24.92 22.03 -36.68
CA VAL A 240 -25.05 22.86 -37.89
C VAL A 240 -26.36 23.67 -38.06
N MET A 241 -27.53 23.34 -37.50
CA MET A 241 -28.82 23.81 -38.09
C MET A 241 -29.60 24.98 -37.43
N GLY A 242 -29.08 25.70 -36.43
CA GLY A 242 -29.68 26.96 -35.96
C GLY A 242 -28.80 27.62 -34.90
N MET A 243 -28.22 28.80 -35.11
CA MET A 243 -28.89 30.10 -34.88
C MET A 243 -29.83 30.06 -33.66
N ASP A 244 -29.44 30.80 -32.60
CA ASP A 244 -30.30 31.43 -31.57
C ASP A 244 -30.65 30.80 -30.20
N ASP A 245 -29.97 29.77 -29.69
CA ASP A 245 -30.26 29.26 -28.33
C ASP A 245 -29.17 29.57 -27.26
N GLY A 246 -29.15 30.82 -26.79
CA GLY A 246 -28.94 31.21 -25.38
C GLY A 246 -27.57 31.04 -24.68
N TRP A 247 -26.59 30.32 -25.24
CA TRP A 247 -25.23 30.26 -24.67
C TRP A 247 -24.32 31.32 -25.28
N SER A 248 -23.63 32.12 -24.44
CA SER A 248 -22.64 33.06 -24.96
C SER A 248 -21.53 32.30 -25.68
N GLU A 249 -21.13 32.78 -26.86
CA GLU A 249 -20.03 32.20 -27.64
C GLU A 249 -18.74 32.05 -26.82
N MET A 250 -18.54 32.95 -25.84
CA MET A 250 -17.47 32.91 -24.85
C MET A 250 -17.53 31.66 -23.96
N ALA A 251 -18.72 31.28 -23.47
CA ALA A 251 -18.88 30.07 -22.66
C ALA A 251 -18.61 28.80 -23.47
N ARG A 252 -19.04 28.77 -24.75
CA ARG A 252 -18.76 27.66 -25.66
C ARG A 252 -17.25 27.52 -25.93
N ASN A 253 -16.59 28.64 -26.20
CA ASN A 253 -15.13 28.70 -26.41
C ASN A 253 -14.38 28.17 -25.17
N GLN A 254 -14.78 28.62 -23.98
CA GLN A 254 -14.18 28.18 -22.72
C GLN A 254 -14.32 26.67 -22.51
N ASN A 255 -15.51 26.09 -22.74
CA ASN A 255 -15.71 24.65 -22.61
C ASN A 255 -14.87 23.82 -23.59
N TYR A 256 -14.72 24.24 -24.85
CA TYR A 256 -13.83 23.53 -25.78
C TYR A 256 -12.36 23.66 -25.39
N LYS A 257 -11.95 24.82 -24.85
CA LYS A 257 -10.60 25.04 -24.32
C LYS A 257 -10.33 24.14 -23.12
N ASP A 258 -11.29 23.99 -22.22
CA ASP A 258 -11.20 23.12 -21.05
C ASP A 258 -11.12 21.65 -21.46
N ALA A 259 -11.95 21.22 -22.42
CA ALA A 259 -11.89 19.86 -22.97
C ALA A 259 -10.56 19.58 -23.68
N ALA A 260 -10.00 20.56 -24.40
CA ALA A 260 -8.66 20.45 -25.00
C ALA A 260 -7.56 20.28 -23.94
N SER A 261 -7.64 21.05 -22.83
CA SER A 261 -6.69 20.93 -21.72
C SER A 261 -6.78 19.57 -21.01
N LEU A 262 -7.99 19.05 -20.81
CA LEU A 262 -8.19 17.70 -20.25
C LEU A 262 -7.63 16.61 -21.15
N SER A 263 -7.86 16.72 -22.46
CA SER A 263 -7.31 15.82 -23.47
C SER A 263 -5.78 15.82 -23.52
N GLU A 264 -5.15 16.98 -23.31
CA GLU A 264 -3.69 17.08 -23.15
C GLU A 264 -3.19 16.31 -21.93
N LYS A 265 -3.82 16.51 -20.77
CA LYS A 265 -3.49 15.77 -19.55
C LYS A 265 -3.65 14.27 -19.75
N ALA A 266 -4.73 13.86 -20.44
CA ALA A 266 -4.93 12.46 -20.79
C ALA A 266 -3.80 11.90 -21.66
N GLN A 267 -3.34 12.66 -22.67
CA GLN A 267 -2.22 12.27 -23.53
C GLN A 267 -0.92 12.09 -22.73
N ILE A 268 -0.63 12.99 -21.79
CA ILE A 268 0.56 12.87 -20.93
C ILE A 268 0.49 11.58 -20.10
N CYS A 269 -0.65 11.31 -19.47
CA CYS A 269 -0.85 10.11 -18.67
C CYS A 269 -0.77 8.81 -19.51
N VAL A 270 -1.32 8.80 -20.73
CA VAL A 270 -1.24 7.61 -21.58
C VAL A 270 0.17 7.39 -22.11
N ASN A 271 0.91 8.44 -22.46
CA ASN A 271 2.30 8.32 -22.89
C ASN A 271 3.15 7.67 -21.80
N GLU A 272 2.91 8.04 -20.54
CA GLU A 272 3.58 7.43 -19.40
C GLU A 272 3.19 5.96 -19.24
N THR A 273 1.91 5.63 -19.39
CA THR A 273 1.42 4.23 -19.38
C THR A 273 2.12 3.40 -20.45
N LEU A 274 2.21 3.92 -21.68
CA LEU A 274 2.88 3.24 -22.79
C LEU A 274 4.38 3.06 -22.49
N ARG A 275 5.04 4.11 -21.98
CA ARG A 275 6.47 4.09 -21.63
C ARG A 275 6.81 3.00 -20.61
N VAL A 276 5.99 2.81 -19.57
CA VAL A 276 6.25 1.80 -18.54
C VAL A 276 5.92 0.37 -18.98
N LEU A 277 5.03 0.21 -19.95
CA LEU A 277 4.67 -1.09 -20.53
C LEU A 277 5.58 -1.50 -21.69
N GLU A 278 6.27 -0.55 -22.35
CA GLU A 278 7.14 -0.81 -23.50
C GLU A 278 8.19 -1.92 -23.25
N PRO A 279 8.85 -2.03 -22.08
CA PRO A 279 9.83 -3.10 -21.83
C PRO A 279 9.25 -4.52 -21.88
N SER A 280 7.95 -4.68 -21.59
CA SER A 280 7.25 -5.96 -21.59
C SER A 280 6.22 -6.04 -22.72
N LYS A 281 6.37 -5.21 -23.75
CA LYS A 281 5.39 -5.11 -24.85
C LYS A 281 5.26 -6.41 -25.63
N ASP A 282 6.38 -7.10 -25.87
CA ASP A 282 6.40 -8.33 -26.66
C ASP A 282 5.78 -9.52 -25.90
N ASP A 283 5.64 -9.41 -24.59
CA ASP A 283 4.98 -10.40 -23.73
C ASP A 283 3.48 -10.13 -23.55
N LEU A 284 2.95 -9.04 -24.12
CA LEU A 284 1.53 -8.70 -24.02
C LEU A 284 0.67 -9.70 -24.82
N PRO A 285 -0.50 -10.10 -24.30
CA PRO A 285 -1.45 -10.87 -25.07
C PRO A 285 -1.81 -10.17 -26.39
N PRO A 286 -2.06 -10.89 -27.50
CA PRO A 286 -2.27 -10.28 -28.82
C PRO A 286 -3.36 -9.20 -28.83
N GLU A 287 -4.47 -9.44 -28.12
CA GLU A 287 -5.59 -8.50 -27.97
C GLU A 287 -5.18 -7.22 -27.22
N VAL A 288 -4.30 -7.33 -26.21
CA VAL A 288 -3.80 -6.20 -25.43
C VAL A 288 -2.78 -5.42 -26.23
N LEU A 289 -1.92 -6.12 -26.97
CA LEU A 289 -0.94 -5.52 -27.87
C LEU A 289 -1.62 -4.72 -28.99
N GLU A 290 -2.74 -5.21 -29.53
CA GLU A 290 -3.55 -4.44 -30.47
C GLU A 290 -4.07 -3.14 -29.84
N ASN A 291 -4.70 -3.23 -28.67
CA ASN A 291 -5.17 -2.06 -27.93
C ASN A 291 -4.05 -1.06 -27.62
N TYR A 292 -2.89 -1.54 -27.18
CA TYR A 292 -1.68 -0.75 -26.94
C TYR A 292 -1.26 0.01 -28.21
N ASN A 293 -1.15 -0.68 -29.34
CA ASN A 293 -0.73 -0.10 -30.60
C ASN A 293 -1.76 0.92 -31.11
N LYS A 294 -3.06 0.64 -30.98
CA LYS A 294 -4.14 1.56 -31.36
C LYS A 294 -4.16 2.83 -30.52
N VAL A 295 -3.98 2.71 -29.20
CA VAL A 295 -3.86 3.87 -28.32
C VAL A 295 -2.62 4.71 -28.67
N LYS A 296 -1.49 4.05 -28.95
CA LYS A 296 -0.23 4.72 -29.37
C LYS A 296 -0.36 5.42 -30.72
N GLU A 297 -1.03 4.80 -31.68
CA GLU A 297 -1.24 5.32 -33.04
C GLU A 297 -2.23 6.50 -33.06
N LEU A 298 -3.41 6.32 -32.44
CA LEU A 298 -4.48 7.30 -32.49
C LEU A 298 -4.18 8.52 -31.61
N GLY A 299 -3.67 8.27 -30.40
CA GLY A 299 -3.49 9.27 -29.36
C GLY A 299 -4.81 9.85 -28.83
N LEU A 300 -4.70 10.60 -27.74
CA LEU A 300 -5.81 11.20 -26.99
C LEU A 300 -5.95 12.70 -27.21
N SER A 301 -5.20 13.29 -28.15
CA SER A 301 -5.17 14.73 -28.47
C SER A 301 -6.31 15.22 -29.38
N GLN A 302 -7.34 14.41 -29.62
CA GLN A 302 -8.38 14.77 -30.60
C GLN A 302 -9.16 16.04 -30.19
N MET A 303 -9.43 16.25 -28.90
CA MET A 303 -10.12 17.46 -28.43
C MET A 303 -9.29 18.74 -28.60
N GLN A 304 -7.96 18.64 -28.51
CA GLN A 304 -7.08 19.77 -28.87
C GLN A 304 -7.26 20.12 -30.34
N LYS A 305 -7.25 19.14 -31.24
CA LYS A 305 -7.44 19.35 -32.68
C LYS A 305 -8.83 19.93 -32.98
N ILE A 306 -9.87 19.44 -32.29
CA ILE A 306 -11.24 19.95 -32.40
C ILE A 306 -11.31 21.42 -31.97
N TYR A 307 -10.69 21.80 -30.84
CA TYR A 307 -10.66 23.19 -30.40
C TYR A 307 -9.99 24.12 -31.43
N HIS A 308 -8.82 23.74 -31.95
CA HIS A 308 -8.13 24.52 -32.98
C HIS A 308 -8.92 24.61 -34.29
N LEU A 309 -9.67 23.56 -34.65
CA LEU A 309 -10.52 23.55 -35.83
C LEU A 309 -11.74 24.47 -35.68
N MET A 310 -12.30 24.58 -34.47
CA MET A 310 -13.50 25.39 -34.18
C MET A 310 -13.20 26.86 -33.89
N TYR A 311 -12.05 27.16 -33.29
CA TYR A 311 -11.70 28.50 -32.77
C TYR A 311 -10.33 29.01 -33.24
N GLY A 312 -9.64 28.27 -34.12
CA GLY A 312 -8.41 28.72 -34.75
C GLY A 312 -8.67 29.78 -35.82
N TRP A 313 -7.76 30.77 -35.91
CA TRP A 313 -7.86 31.95 -36.77
C TRP A 313 -7.81 31.68 -38.29
N GLN A 314 -7.81 30.42 -38.75
CA GLN A 314 -7.53 30.04 -40.14
C GLN A 314 -8.65 29.31 -40.89
N SER A 315 -9.83 29.06 -40.30
CA SER A 315 -10.84 28.25 -41.00
C SER A 315 -11.74 29.07 -41.95
N LYS A 316 -11.22 29.40 -43.14
CA LYS A 316 -12.07 29.80 -44.28
C LYS A 316 -12.44 28.55 -45.10
N ASP A 317 -13.73 28.23 -45.08
CA ASP A 317 -14.53 27.42 -46.03
C ASP A 317 -14.16 25.96 -46.38
N THR A 318 -15.21 25.13 -46.28
CA THR A 318 -15.40 23.76 -46.81
C THR A 318 -14.47 22.65 -46.27
N GLY A 319 -15.03 21.71 -45.51
CA GLY A 319 -14.35 20.50 -45.00
C GLY A 319 -14.13 20.44 -43.48
N ILE A 320 -14.51 21.50 -42.73
CA ILE A 320 -14.50 21.52 -41.26
C ILE A 320 -15.40 20.42 -40.71
N HIS A 321 -16.60 20.24 -41.29
CA HIS A 321 -17.56 19.27 -40.79
C HIS A 321 -17.06 17.83 -40.97
N GLU A 322 -16.48 17.52 -42.13
CA GLU A 322 -15.86 16.23 -42.44
C GLU A 322 -14.67 15.96 -41.52
N SER A 323 -13.79 16.94 -41.34
CA SER A 323 -12.63 16.85 -40.44
C SER A 323 -13.07 16.60 -38.99
N LEU A 324 -14.13 17.29 -38.56
CA LEU A 324 -14.70 17.10 -37.24
C LEU A 324 -15.33 15.71 -37.06
N LYS A 325 -16.08 15.21 -38.04
CA LYS A 325 -16.62 13.84 -38.02
C LYS A 325 -15.51 12.81 -37.86
N VAL A 326 -14.41 12.96 -38.60
CA VAL A 326 -13.24 12.06 -38.51
C VAL A 326 -12.60 12.12 -37.12
N LEU A 327 -12.41 13.31 -36.56
CA LEU A 327 -11.81 13.48 -35.23
C LEU A 327 -12.69 12.87 -34.12
N LEU A 328 -14.02 12.98 -34.23
CA LEU A 328 -14.95 12.36 -33.28
C LEU A 328 -14.98 10.84 -33.39
N ALA A 329 -15.00 10.30 -34.61
CA ALA A 329 -14.91 8.86 -34.81
C ALA A 329 -13.61 8.29 -34.20
N ARG A 330 -12.48 8.97 -34.42
CA ARG A 330 -11.19 8.62 -33.80
C ARG A 330 -11.21 8.74 -32.28
N GLN A 331 -11.92 9.72 -31.73
CA GLN A 331 -12.10 9.89 -30.29
C GLN A 331 -12.88 8.72 -29.68
N GLU A 332 -13.97 8.30 -30.32
CA GLU A 332 -14.74 7.12 -29.88
C GLU A 332 -13.93 5.83 -30.02
N GLU A 333 -13.18 5.68 -31.11
CA GLU A 333 -12.31 4.51 -31.36
C GLU A 333 -11.22 4.39 -30.29
N VAL A 334 -10.45 5.47 -30.06
CA VAL A 334 -9.38 5.44 -29.06
C VAL A 334 -9.92 5.29 -27.64
N TYR A 335 -11.13 5.79 -27.35
CA TYR A 335 -11.78 5.59 -26.04
C TYR A 335 -12.03 4.11 -25.75
N LYS A 336 -12.48 3.33 -26.74
CA LYS A 336 -12.68 1.88 -26.60
C LYS A 336 -11.38 1.17 -26.29
N HIS A 337 -10.34 1.40 -27.09
CA HIS A 337 -9.03 0.77 -26.89
C HIS A 337 -8.36 1.19 -25.57
N LEU A 338 -8.51 2.46 -25.17
CA LEU A 338 -8.03 2.95 -23.87
C LEU A 338 -8.76 2.25 -22.71
N THR A 339 -10.07 2.02 -22.85
CA THR A 339 -10.88 1.34 -21.84
C THR A 339 -10.43 -0.12 -21.68
N GLU A 340 -10.26 -0.85 -22.79
CA GLU A 340 -9.79 -2.24 -22.74
C GLU A 340 -8.38 -2.34 -22.16
N LEU A 341 -7.46 -1.45 -22.55
CA LEU A 341 -6.12 -1.38 -21.98
C LEU A 341 -6.18 -1.09 -20.46
N ALA A 342 -7.02 -0.14 -20.04
CA ALA A 342 -7.19 0.18 -18.62
C ALA A 342 -7.74 -1.01 -17.81
N LEU A 343 -8.73 -1.72 -18.35
CA LEU A 343 -9.30 -2.91 -17.71
C LEU A 343 -8.26 -4.03 -17.60
N TRP A 344 -7.46 -4.25 -18.63
CA TRP A 344 -6.39 -5.25 -18.58
C TRP A 344 -5.35 -4.90 -17.51
N VAL A 345 -4.84 -3.66 -17.49
CA VAL A 345 -3.85 -3.22 -16.49
C VAL A 345 -4.40 -3.37 -15.07
N GLN A 346 -5.67 -3.02 -14.84
CA GLN A 346 -6.33 -3.18 -13.54
C GLN A 346 -6.43 -4.64 -13.09
N LYS A 347 -6.66 -5.57 -14.02
CA LYS A 347 -6.70 -7.01 -13.74
C LYS A 347 -5.29 -7.61 -13.56
N GLN A 348 -4.30 -7.08 -14.27
CA GLN A 348 -2.94 -7.62 -14.27
C GLN A 348 -2.13 -7.20 -13.04
N ASP A 349 -2.40 -6.01 -12.48
CA ASP A 349 -1.76 -5.50 -11.26
C ASP A 349 -1.77 -6.49 -10.07
N PRO A 350 -2.93 -7.00 -9.61
CA PRO A 350 -2.96 -7.96 -8.50
C PRO A 350 -2.24 -9.27 -8.83
N ILE A 351 -2.29 -9.75 -10.08
CA ILE A 351 -1.60 -10.97 -10.52
C ILE A 351 -0.08 -10.79 -10.44
N THR A 352 0.40 -9.62 -10.84
CA THR A 352 1.83 -9.28 -10.82
C THR A 352 2.32 -9.18 -9.38
N VAL A 353 1.54 -8.54 -8.49
CA VAL A 353 1.82 -8.48 -7.05
C VAL A 353 1.84 -9.87 -6.41
N GLU A 354 0.89 -10.74 -6.73
CA GLU A 354 0.85 -12.11 -6.20
C GLU A 354 2.04 -12.95 -6.70
N THR A 355 2.39 -12.82 -7.98
CA THR A 355 3.56 -13.49 -8.56
C THR A 355 4.85 -13.04 -7.87
N ASN A 356 4.99 -11.75 -7.59
CA ASN A 356 6.13 -11.22 -6.85
C ASN A 356 6.23 -11.82 -5.44
N LYS A 357 5.11 -11.93 -4.72
CA LYS A 357 5.07 -12.58 -3.38
C LYS A 357 5.45 -14.06 -3.44
N LYS A 358 5.05 -14.78 -4.50
CA LYS A 358 5.46 -16.19 -4.71
C LYS A 358 6.96 -16.29 -4.96
N LEU A 359 7.51 -15.39 -5.77
CA LEU A 359 8.95 -15.35 -6.05
C LEU A 359 9.78 -14.94 -4.83
N GLU A 360 9.28 -14.01 -4.02
CA GLU A 360 9.90 -13.64 -2.74
C GLU A 360 10.04 -14.87 -1.82
N LYS A 361 8.96 -15.64 -1.66
CA LYS A 361 8.97 -16.90 -0.90
C LYS A 361 9.93 -17.93 -1.50
N ALA A 362 9.96 -18.07 -2.83
CA ALA A 362 10.88 -19.00 -3.49
C ALA A 362 12.35 -18.61 -3.26
N THR A 363 12.67 -17.32 -3.34
CA THR A 363 13.99 -16.79 -3.02
C THR A 363 14.38 -17.07 -1.57
N LYS A 364 13.44 -16.87 -0.64
CA LYS A 364 13.64 -17.22 0.77
C LYS A 364 13.96 -18.70 0.96
N VAL A 365 13.17 -19.60 0.37
CA VAL A 365 13.40 -21.05 0.44
C VAL A 365 14.76 -21.43 -0.16
N ALA A 366 15.15 -20.83 -1.30
CA ALA A 366 16.47 -21.07 -1.89
C ALA A 366 17.60 -20.62 -0.95
N ARG A 367 17.41 -19.49 -0.24
CA ARG A 367 18.35 -18.98 0.75
C ARG A 367 18.48 -19.91 1.96
N GLU A 368 17.36 -20.37 2.51
CA GLU A 368 17.30 -21.32 3.63
C GLU A 368 17.92 -22.68 3.24
N ASN A 369 17.69 -23.14 2.02
CA ASN A 369 18.29 -24.37 1.50
C ASN A 369 19.82 -24.26 1.43
N LEU A 370 20.35 -23.16 0.87
CA LEU A 370 21.80 -22.92 0.81
C LEU A 370 22.41 -22.86 2.20
N ALA A 371 21.77 -22.15 3.13
CA ALA A 371 22.22 -22.13 4.53
C ALA A 371 22.21 -23.53 5.17
N SER A 372 21.15 -24.31 4.95
CA SER A 372 21.05 -25.69 5.46
C SER A 372 22.15 -26.59 4.92
N VAL A 373 22.54 -26.41 3.65
CA VAL A 373 23.69 -27.11 3.05
C VAL A 373 24.99 -26.74 3.79
N TRP A 374 25.22 -25.44 4.04
CA TRP A 374 26.37 -24.99 4.83
C TRP A 374 26.40 -25.63 6.22
N ARG A 375 25.27 -25.64 6.92
CA ARG A 375 25.17 -26.21 8.27
C ARG A 375 25.49 -27.68 8.30
N LYS A 376 24.90 -28.46 7.39
CA LYS A 376 25.10 -29.91 7.32
C LYS A 376 26.58 -30.24 7.04
N MET A 377 27.16 -29.56 6.07
CA MET A 377 28.58 -29.75 5.73
C MET A 377 29.47 -29.41 6.92
N TYR A 378 29.21 -28.31 7.63
CA TYR A 378 29.99 -27.90 8.79
C TYR A 378 29.94 -28.95 9.91
N THR A 379 28.74 -29.48 10.21
CA THR A 379 28.59 -30.51 11.25
C THR A 379 29.21 -31.86 10.88
N ASP A 380 29.21 -32.22 9.59
CA ASP A 380 29.83 -33.47 9.11
C ASP A 380 31.37 -33.41 9.22
N ASP A 381 31.97 -32.24 8.98
CA ASP A 381 33.42 -32.01 9.18
C ASP A 381 33.82 -32.06 10.66
N ASP A 382 33.04 -31.43 11.55
CA ASP A 382 33.29 -31.48 12.99
C ASP A 382 33.20 -32.91 13.53
N ALA A 383 32.29 -33.73 12.99
CA ALA A 383 32.15 -35.13 13.35
C ALA A 383 33.33 -36.00 12.83
N ALA A 384 33.87 -35.68 11.65
CA ALA A 384 35.03 -36.38 11.08
C ALA A 384 36.36 -36.03 11.79
N GLY A 385 36.44 -34.86 12.43
CA GLY A 385 37.59 -34.40 13.19
C GLY A 385 37.64 -34.88 14.66
N ALA A 386 36.58 -35.50 15.18
CA ALA A 386 36.56 -36.00 16.55
C ALA A 386 37.48 -37.21 16.72
N PRO A 387 38.40 -37.21 17.71
CA PRO A 387 39.26 -38.38 17.96
C PRO A 387 38.39 -39.60 18.32
N PRO A 388 38.77 -40.81 17.89
CA PRO A 388 38.04 -42.01 18.26
C PRO A 388 38.01 -42.12 19.78
N ALA A 389 36.82 -42.31 20.34
CA ALA A 389 36.66 -42.57 21.76
C ALA A 389 37.50 -43.81 22.11
N ASP A 390 38.50 -43.62 22.98
CA ASP A 390 39.46 -44.64 23.39
C ASP A 390 38.74 -45.97 23.69
N ALA A 391 39.17 -47.03 23.01
CA ALA A 391 38.78 -48.43 23.24
C ALA A 391 39.93 -49.20 23.90
#